data_AF-A0A2J6SNN5-F1
#
_entry.id   AF-A0A2J6SNN5-F1
#
_cell.length_a   1.000
_cell.length_b   1.000
_cell.length_c   1.000
_cell.angle_alpha   90.00
_cell.angle_beta   90.00
_cell.angle_gamma   90.00
#
_symmetry.space_group_name_H-M   'P 1'
#
loop_
_entity.id
_entity.type
_entity.pdbx_description
1 polymer ?
#
loop_
_entity_poly.entity_id
_entity_poly.type
_entity_poly.pdbx_seq_one_letter_code
_entity_poly.pdbx_strand_id
1 'polypeptide(L)'
;MATVQQIYSAEDSTLPRTIGIWGGGLIGLSTAAHFARKGLRSIIYDINATQVSRINEALFPPNFENWIGFPIEKYIASGHIRATIDTTELSRAYVKAHFVAVPTERNGEPYMDAIETVIQQIAGLSPDLCIIESTAIPGQTEALGLKYGLPLGVATRRDWFTATDNNLENCVRVYSGVKDDVSERMQVILSVVCKRLVRASSCTVVELTKCLDNGIFHTVAMYASQIASAYPDSNVAESLQLAATHWRLGNHVYFPSLGTGGPCVPLANKYLLLGALHPEKLTLAADAVRYDASNPLEVAARVKQQLRVGDRVAVLGICYRGDIRVHIESPHLKFARELVRLGVLMSVHDPYYSDTELSEITGGTPLIFPDDLRDFQFVYVGANHTVYAKKIYSVLAFMTRGQSILDNQGIWEVLADDAKSLGISYHRVGGAHWLMAEPDRQRDIKSPLFYSVEPNETVVFKTKWFQIRTIPDPKLLSSDPYFVLDRPDSATVIPVTPTGRLLLQRQHRPHSGSTSWEFPMGNIDPGEIPNQAAKRELFEETGLTCSSVQLLGWYHPIPGLATQRTHVFLAHVTDEQLLEPRSLVLDEGISAHQIIDVTAFRSLVASAEIIDGFTLAAFALWQSVSFPQIQQLAR
;
A
#
# COMPACT_ATOMS: atom_id res chain seq x y z
N MET A 1 9.65 44.66 21.43
CA MET A 1 10.47 43.74 20.60
C MET A 1 11.68 44.53 20.13
N ALA A 2 12.85 44.30 20.71
CA ALA A 2 14.08 44.88 20.20
C ALA A 2 14.34 44.33 18.79
N THR A 3 14.66 45.20 17.84
CA THR A 3 15.08 44.80 16.50
C THR A 3 16.28 43.86 16.61
N VAL A 4 16.32 42.82 15.77
CA VAL A 4 17.41 41.84 15.61
C VAL A 4 18.78 42.54 15.79
N GLN A 5 19.03 43.68 15.13
CA GLN A 5 20.25 44.50 15.26
C GLN A 5 20.64 45.01 16.68
N GLN A 6 19.69 45.23 17.60
CA GLN A 6 19.98 45.66 18.97
C GLN A 6 20.47 44.52 19.88
N ILE A 7 20.34 43.26 19.45
CA ILE A 7 20.99 42.10 20.11
C ILE A 7 22.47 42.00 19.67
N TYR A 8 22.89 42.69 18.61
CA TYR A 8 24.21 42.51 17.99
C TYR A 8 25.21 43.65 18.23
N SER A 9 24.95 44.57 19.17
CA SER A 9 25.93 45.59 19.55
C SER A 9 26.44 45.37 20.98
N ALA A 10 27.76 45.18 21.09
CA ALA A 10 28.60 45.09 22.28
C ALA A 10 28.75 43.69 22.90
N GLU A 11 29.93 43.10 22.64
CA GLU A 11 30.79 42.33 23.57
C GLU A 11 30.21 41.20 24.44
N ASP A 12 29.00 40.69 24.19
CA ASP A 12 28.46 39.52 24.89
C ASP A 12 28.52 38.24 24.03
N SER A 13 29.48 37.38 24.34
CA SER A 13 29.91 36.20 23.58
C SER A 13 29.00 34.96 23.73
N THR A 14 27.68 35.13 23.65
CA THR A 14 26.72 34.04 23.97
C THR A 14 26.41 33.10 22.80
N LEU A 15 26.74 33.47 21.56
CA LEU A 15 26.54 32.62 20.38
C LEU A 15 27.78 31.74 20.10
N PRO A 16 27.59 30.42 19.89
CA PRO A 16 28.70 29.54 19.54
C PRO A 16 29.28 29.94 18.18
N ARG A 17 30.61 30.06 18.08
CA ARG A 17 31.31 30.30 16.81
C ARG A 17 31.28 29.10 15.86
N THR A 18 31.11 27.91 16.43
CA THR A 18 31.05 26.63 15.73
C THR A 18 29.89 25.80 16.26
N ILE A 19 29.09 25.24 15.36
CA ILE A 19 28.04 24.27 15.67
C ILE A 19 28.42 22.87 15.21
N GLY A 20 27.92 21.86 15.91
CA GLY A 20 28.07 20.46 15.55
C GLY A 20 26.80 19.95 14.90
N ILE A 21 26.92 19.20 13.83
CA ILE A 21 25.78 18.62 13.11
C ILE A 21 26.02 17.12 13.00
N TRP A 22 25.07 16.31 13.45
CA TRP A 22 25.16 14.86 13.44
C TRP A 22 24.23 14.29 12.39
N GLY A 23 24.81 13.82 11.28
CA GLY A 23 24.13 13.40 10.06
C GLY A 23 24.38 14.40 8.93
N GLY A 24 25.03 13.94 7.86
CA GLY A 24 25.37 14.70 6.65
C GLY A 24 24.37 14.54 5.51
N GLY A 25 23.17 14.05 5.80
CA GLY A 25 22.06 14.01 4.84
C GLY A 25 21.54 15.40 4.47
N LEU A 26 20.46 15.46 3.68
CA LEU A 26 19.90 16.73 3.19
C LEU A 26 19.60 17.74 4.31
N ILE A 27 18.99 17.27 5.40
CA ILE A 27 18.67 18.13 6.56
C ILE A 27 19.93 18.70 7.19
N GLY A 28 20.88 17.86 7.61
CA GLY A 28 22.09 18.32 8.27
C GLY A 28 22.95 19.22 7.38
N LEU A 29 23.09 18.89 6.09
CA LEU A 29 23.83 19.71 5.14
C LEU A 29 23.17 21.09 4.93
N SER A 30 21.84 21.15 4.85
CA SER A 30 21.13 22.43 4.76
C SER A 30 21.29 23.28 6.02
N THR A 31 21.21 22.67 7.19
CA THR A 31 21.43 23.35 8.46
C THR A 31 22.84 23.96 8.46
N ALA A 32 23.87 23.19 8.07
CA ALA A 32 25.24 23.70 7.93
C ALA A 32 25.34 24.88 6.95
N ALA A 33 24.71 24.76 5.77
CA ALA A 33 24.74 25.78 4.73
C ALA A 33 24.16 27.12 5.21
N HIS A 34 23.00 27.09 5.87
CA HIS A 34 22.34 28.30 6.35
C HIS A 34 23.11 28.96 7.50
N PHE A 35 23.72 28.19 8.40
CA PHE A 35 24.58 28.75 9.45
C PHE A 35 25.89 29.32 8.88
N ALA A 36 26.52 28.63 7.93
CA ALA A 36 27.69 29.13 7.22
C ALA A 36 27.41 30.44 6.48
N ARG A 37 26.22 30.59 5.88
CA ARG A 37 25.78 31.84 5.25
C ARG A 37 25.64 33.01 6.25
N LYS A 38 25.45 32.71 7.53
CA LYS A 38 25.42 33.69 8.63
C LYS A 38 26.77 33.88 9.31
N GLY A 39 27.83 33.24 8.80
CA GLY A 39 29.21 33.38 9.26
C GLY A 39 29.62 32.42 10.38
N LEU A 40 28.77 31.45 10.75
CA LEU A 40 29.11 30.43 11.74
C LEU A 40 29.84 29.26 11.08
N ARG A 41 30.72 28.58 11.82
CA ARG A 41 31.34 27.34 11.35
C ARG A 41 30.47 26.14 11.69
N SER A 42 30.51 25.10 10.87
CA SER A 42 29.78 23.85 11.08
C SER A 42 30.71 22.65 10.88
N ILE A 43 30.77 21.79 11.90
CA ILE A 43 31.42 20.47 11.81
C ILE A 43 30.31 19.43 11.70
N ILE A 44 30.21 18.80 10.53
CA ILE A 44 29.25 17.74 10.23
C ILE A 44 29.92 16.39 10.52
N TYR A 45 29.41 15.64 11.47
CA TYR A 45 29.76 14.24 11.67
C TYR A 45 28.79 13.34 10.90
N ASP A 46 29.32 12.38 10.15
CA ASP A 46 28.52 11.29 9.57
C ASP A 46 29.31 9.97 9.69
N ILE A 47 28.59 8.87 9.95
CA ILE A 47 29.19 7.53 10.02
C ILE A 47 29.63 7.02 8.64
N ASN A 48 29.05 7.56 7.56
CA ASN A 48 29.31 7.15 6.19
C ASN A 48 30.48 7.97 5.60
N ALA A 49 31.64 7.34 5.50
CA ALA A 49 32.85 7.95 4.94
C ALA A 49 32.65 8.46 3.50
N THR A 50 31.84 7.77 2.69
CA THR A 50 31.52 8.22 1.32
C THR A 50 30.71 9.52 1.36
N GLN A 51 29.73 9.64 2.26
CA GLN A 51 28.96 10.87 2.43
C GLN A 51 29.85 12.02 2.89
N VAL A 52 30.77 11.76 3.82
CA VAL A 52 31.77 12.73 4.28
C VAL A 52 32.67 13.21 3.13
N SER A 53 33.19 12.30 2.30
CA SER A 53 34.03 12.65 1.14
C SER A 53 33.26 13.54 0.18
N ARG A 54 32.03 13.13 -0.18
CA ARG A 54 31.16 13.88 -1.09
C ARG A 54 30.89 15.30 -0.61
N ILE A 55 30.60 15.50 0.68
CA ILE A 55 30.38 16.85 1.23
C ILE A 55 31.65 17.69 1.10
N ASN A 56 32.81 17.14 1.47
CA ASN A 56 34.08 17.86 1.44
C ASN A 56 34.57 18.16 0.02
N GLU A 57 34.19 17.34 -0.96
CA GLU A 57 34.45 17.53 -2.39
C GLU A 57 33.38 18.39 -3.10
N ALA A 58 32.41 18.92 -2.35
CA ALA A 58 31.28 19.68 -2.86
C ALA A 58 30.41 18.93 -3.89
N LEU A 59 30.22 17.62 -3.69
CA LEU A 59 29.41 16.73 -4.54
C LEU A 59 28.02 16.48 -3.94
N PHE A 60 27.06 17.34 -4.28
CA PHE A 60 25.71 17.29 -3.73
C PHE A 60 24.71 16.52 -4.61
N PRO A 61 23.55 16.11 -4.04
CA PRO A 61 22.42 15.66 -4.84
C PRO A 61 21.97 16.73 -5.85
N PRO A 62 21.44 16.34 -7.01
CA PRO A 62 20.87 17.29 -7.97
C PRO A 62 19.85 18.24 -7.31
N ASN A 63 19.82 19.50 -7.76
CA ASN A 63 18.92 20.56 -7.28
C ASN A 63 19.08 20.99 -5.81
N PHE A 64 20.09 20.49 -5.07
CA PHE A 64 20.30 20.88 -3.67
C PHE A 64 20.43 22.40 -3.49
N GLU A 65 21.19 23.07 -4.36
CA GLU A 65 21.38 24.52 -4.29
C GLU A 65 20.12 25.32 -4.60
N ASN A 66 19.28 24.81 -5.51
CA ASN A 66 17.98 25.40 -5.80
C ASN A 66 17.09 25.36 -4.55
N TRP A 67 17.17 24.29 -3.77
CA TRP A 67 16.40 24.18 -2.53
C TRP A 67 16.86 25.16 -1.45
N ILE A 68 18.17 25.25 -1.18
CA ILE A 68 18.69 26.19 -0.17
C ILE A 68 18.70 27.66 -0.65
N GLY A 69 18.65 27.88 -1.97
CA GLY A 69 18.55 29.19 -2.61
C GLY A 69 19.86 29.97 -2.71
N PHE A 70 21.01 29.31 -2.58
CA PHE A 70 22.34 29.93 -2.72
C PHE A 70 23.44 28.87 -2.93
N PRO A 71 24.58 29.24 -3.55
CA PRO A 71 25.69 28.32 -3.74
C PRO A 71 26.43 28.00 -2.44
N ILE A 72 26.75 26.73 -2.22
CA ILE A 72 27.33 26.23 -0.96
C ILE A 72 28.85 26.07 -1.02
N GLU A 73 29.45 25.91 -2.20
CA GLU A 73 30.85 25.48 -2.38
C GLU A 73 31.84 26.46 -1.73
N LYS A 74 31.56 27.76 -1.80
CA LYS A 74 32.39 28.79 -1.17
C LYS A 74 32.50 28.62 0.35
N TYR A 75 31.50 28.03 1.00
CA TYR A 75 31.52 27.79 2.45
C TYR A 75 32.35 26.56 2.83
N ILE A 76 32.43 25.57 1.94
CA ILE A 76 33.34 24.42 2.10
C ILE A 76 34.77 24.85 1.82
N ALA A 77 35.00 25.58 0.71
CA ALA A 77 36.32 26.08 0.34
C ALA A 77 36.95 27.01 1.40
N SER A 78 36.12 27.80 2.09
CA SER A 78 36.56 28.68 3.18
C SER A 78 36.65 28.00 4.56
N GLY A 79 36.31 26.71 4.65
CA GLY A 79 36.32 25.95 5.91
C GLY A 79 35.19 26.32 6.88
N HIS A 80 34.17 27.05 6.44
CA HIS A 80 32.96 27.26 7.24
C HIS A 80 32.14 25.99 7.39
N ILE A 81 32.22 25.08 6.41
CA ILE A 81 31.59 23.76 6.47
C ILE A 81 32.69 22.71 6.33
N ARG A 82 32.74 21.79 7.28
CA ARG A 82 33.65 20.64 7.27
C ARG A 82 32.91 19.39 7.66
N ALA A 83 33.06 18.30 6.90
CA ALA A 83 32.54 16.99 7.28
C ALA A 83 33.65 16.06 7.78
N THR A 84 33.35 15.19 8.75
CA THR A 84 34.30 14.24 9.35
C THR A 84 33.61 12.95 9.81
N ILE A 85 34.39 11.87 9.92
CA ILE A 85 34.02 10.62 10.61
C ILE A 85 34.59 10.57 12.04
N ASP A 86 35.40 11.56 12.44
CA ASP A 86 36.07 11.61 13.73
C ASP A 86 35.32 12.53 14.69
N THR A 87 34.60 11.94 15.65
CA THR A 87 33.88 12.70 16.68
C THR A 87 34.79 13.53 17.57
N THR A 88 36.09 13.22 17.66
CA THR A 88 37.04 13.99 18.48
C THR A 88 37.29 15.40 17.91
N GLU A 89 37.02 15.65 16.62
CA GLU A 89 37.09 16.99 16.04
C GLU A 89 36.08 17.95 16.69
N LEU A 90 34.88 17.47 17.03
CA LEU A 90 33.85 18.27 17.71
C LEU A 90 34.32 18.67 19.12
N SER A 91 34.99 17.75 19.82
CA SER A 91 35.59 18.00 21.14
C SER A 91 36.75 19.00 21.06
N ARG A 92 37.70 18.81 20.12
CA ARG A 92 38.84 19.72 19.91
C ARG A 92 38.41 21.13 19.51
N ALA A 93 37.30 21.25 18.78
CA ALA A 93 36.72 22.53 18.39
C ALA A 93 35.83 23.15 19.47
N TYR A 94 35.70 22.54 20.66
CA TYR A 94 34.88 22.99 21.78
C TYR A 94 33.44 23.33 21.36
N VAL A 95 32.85 22.47 20.54
CA VAL A 95 31.49 22.67 20.06
C VAL A 95 30.51 22.51 21.22
N LYS A 96 29.64 23.52 21.40
CA LYS A 96 28.67 23.58 22.52
C LYS A 96 27.21 23.43 22.12
N ALA A 97 26.89 23.74 20.86
CA ALA A 97 25.56 23.55 20.30
C ALA A 97 25.59 22.47 19.22
N HIS A 98 24.75 21.44 19.40
CA HIS A 98 24.68 20.30 18.50
C HIS A 98 23.28 20.15 17.89
N PHE A 99 23.22 19.84 16.61
CA PHE A 99 22.01 19.52 15.86
C PHE A 99 22.03 18.04 15.45
N VAL A 100 20.94 17.31 15.68
CA VAL A 100 20.82 15.89 15.37
C VAL A 100 19.87 15.71 14.18
N ALA A 101 20.43 15.28 13.05
CA ALA A 101 19.78 15.16 11.75
C ALA A 101 20.07 13.79 11.11
N VAL A 102 19.80 12.72 11.87
CA VAL A 102 20.00 11.32 11.47
C VAL A 102 18.74 10.68 10.89
N PRO A 103 18.86 9.62 10.08
CA PRO A 103 17.72 8.83 9.62
C PRO A 103 16.94 8.24 10.79
N THR A 104 15.61 8.25 10.67
CA THR A 104 14.68 7.72 11.67
C THR A 104 13.76 6.64 11.12
N GLU A 105 14.15 6.09 9.97
CA GLU A 105 13.48 5.06 9.21
C GLU A 105 14.49 3.95 8.94
N ARG A 106 14.05 2.70 9.05
CA ARG A 106 14.80 1.53 8.57
C ARG A 106 13.82 0.49 8.06
N ASN A 107 13.98 0.10 6.79
CA ASN A 107 13.17 -0.92 6.12
C ASN A 107 11.65 -0.64 6.16
N GLY A 108 11.26 0.62 6.02
CA GLY A 108 9.87 1.05 6.04
C GLY A 108 9.27 1.19 7.43
N GLU A 109 10.08 1.11 8.49
CA GLU A 109 9.62 1.19 9.88
C GLU A 109 10.30 2.33 10.66
N PRO A 110 9.60 2.94 11.64
CA PRO A 110 10.20 3.83 12.63
C PRO A 110 11.45 3.24 13.28
N TYR A 111 12.54 4.01 13.30
CA TYR A 111 13.84 3.58 13.81
C TYR A 111 14.50 4.67 14.67
N MET A 112 14.61 4.45 16.00
CA MET A 112 15.07 5.47 16.94
C MET A 112 16.53 5.31 17.40
N ASP A 113 17.16 4.15 17.23
CA ASP A 113 18.50 3.93 17.84
C ASP A 113 19.56 4.88 17.28
N ALA A 114 19.41 5.38 16.06
CA ALA A 114 20.31 6.37 15.49
C ALA A 114 20.33 7.67 16.31
N ILE A 115 19.15 8.15 16.73
CA ILE A 115 19.04 9.33 17.61
C ILE A 115 19.68 9.00 18.95
N GLU A 116 19.34 7.87 19.56
CA GLU A 116 19.85 7.50 20.88
C GLU A 116 21.38 7.36 20.90
N THR A 117 21.95 6.70 19.88
CA THR A 117 23.40 6.54 19.71
C THR A 117 24.09 7.91 19.63
N VAL A 118 23.56 8.83 18.83
CA VAL A 118 24.13 10.17 18.69
C VAL A 118 24.00 10.98 19.99
N ILE A 119 22.85 10.90 20.67
CA ILE A 119 22.64 11.58 21.95
C ILE A 119 23.63 11.08 23.00
N GLN A 120 23.91 9.77 23.05
CA GLN A 120 24.93 9.21 23.93
C GLN A 120 26.34 9.74 23.61
N GLN A 121 26.70 9.85 22.33
CA GLN A 121 27.99 10.42 21.92
C GLN A 121 28.11 11.91 22.30
N ILE A 122 27.04 12.68 22.07
CA ILE A 122 26.96 14.10 22.45
C ILE A 122 27.09 14.27 23.97
N ALA A 123 26.52 13.37 24.77
CA ALA A 123 26.61 13.45 26.23
C ALA A 123 28.07 13.49 26.73
N GLY A 124 28.96 12.75 26.05
CA GLY A 124 30.40 12.75 26.34
C GLY A 124 31.13 14.06 26.02
N LEU A 125 30.49 15.01 25.33
CA LEU A 125 31.07 16.30 24.93
C LEU A 125 30.70 17.45 25.87
N SER A 126 29.86 17.21 26.89
CA SER A 126 29.36 18.26 27.80
C SER A 126 28.78 19.48 27.04
N PRO A 127 27.73 19.26 26.23
CA PRO A 127 27.13 20.32 25.41
C PRO A 127 26.35 21.32 26.27
N ASP A 128 26.22 22.55 25.78
CA ASP A 128 25.36 23.57 26.40
C ASP A 128 23.94 23.53 25.79
N LEU A 129 23.82 22.94 24.58
CA LEU A 129 22.56 22.78 23.86
C LEU A 129 22.63 21.62 22.86
N CYS A 130 21.60 20.77 22.85
CA CYS A 130 21.39 19.77 21.81
C CYS A 130 19.97 19.90 21.23
N ILE A 131 19.84 19.91 19.91
CA ILE A 131 18.57 20.07 19.20
C ILE A 131 18.35 18.88 18.27
N ILE A 132 17.28 18.12 18.47
CA ILE A 132 16.84 17.08 17.54
C ILE A 132 16.04 17.73 16.40
N GLU A 133 16.52 17.55 15.17
CA GLU A 133 15.88 17.99 13.94
C GLU A 133 15.17 16.84 13.20
N SER A 134 15.60 15.61 13.46
CA SER A 134 14.99 14.37 12.97
C SER A 134 13.59 14.15 13.53
N THR A 135 12.75 13.42 12.79
CA THR A 135 11.40 13.06 13.26
C THR A 135 11.50 11.99 14.33
N ALA A 136 10.92 12.22 15.50
CA ALA A 136 10.95 11.28 16.62
C ALA A 136 9.54 10.83 17.03
N ILE A 137 9.47 9.69 17.73
CA ILE A 137 8.23 9.24 18.39
C ILE A 137 7.84 10.27 19.46
N PRO A 138 6.56 10.66 19.57
CA PRO A 138 6.08 11.53 20.65
C PRO A 138 6.54 11.07 22.05
N GLY A 139 7.17 11.96 22.80
CA GLY A 139 7.71 11.72 24.14
C GLY A 139 9.20 11.35 24.17
N GLN A 140 9.81 11.05 23.02
CA GLN A 140 11.16 10.51 22.96
C GLN A 140 12.22 11.53 23.41
N THR A 141 12.10 12.79 22.99
CA THR A 141 13.07 13.83 23.37
C THR A 141 13.11 14.05 24.89
N GLU A 142 11.96 14.07 25.56
CA GLU A 142 11.88 14.20 27.02
C GLU A 142 12.51 13.00 27.72
N ALA A 143 12.20 11.78 27.27
CA ALA A 143 12.77 10.55 27.81
C ALA A 143 14.30 10.53 27.68
N LEU A 144 14.84 10.90 26.52
CA LEU A 144 16.28 10.98 26.27
C LEU A 144 16.95 12.09 27.10
N GLY A 145 16.31 13.26 27.19
CA GLY A 145 16.82 14.37 28.00
C GLY A 145 16.93 13.98 29.48
N LEU A 146 15.94 13.27 30.02
CA LEU A 146 15.97 12.73 31.38
C LEU A 146 17.04 11.65 31.54
N LYS A 147 17.10 10.68 30.61
CA LYS A 147 18.03 9.54 30.67
C LYS A 147 19.49 9.98 30.69
N TYR A 148 19.87 10.98 29.89
CA TYR A 148 21.25 11.41 29.75
C TYR A 148 21.57 12.73 30.48
N GLY A 149 20.58 13.37 31.12
CA GLY A 149 20.76 14.62 31.86
C GLY A 149 21.22 15.79 30.98
N LEU A 150 20.82 15.82 29.71
CA LEU A 150 21.31 16.80 28.72
C LEU A 150 20.37 18.00 28.56
N PRO A 151 20.91 19.18 28.17
CA PRO A 151 20.11 20.33 27.73
C PRO A 151 19.54 20.09 26.32
N LEU A 152 18.61 19.13 26.24
CA LEU A 152 18.04 18.64 25.00
C LEU A 152 16.76 19.39 24.63
N GLY A 153 16.55 19.61 23.35
CA GLY A 153 15.29 20.08 22.80
C GLY A 153 15.04 19.51 21.41
N VAL A 154 13.87 19.81 20.88
CA VAL A 154 13.43 19.32 19.58
C VAL A 154 12.89 20.48 18.75
N ALA A 155 13.26 20.49 17.49
CA ALA A 155 12.82 21.46 16.49
C ALA A 155 12.82 20.79 15.12
N THR A 156 11.89 19.85 14.95
CA THR A 156 11.75 19.02 13.75
C THR A 156 11.65 19.85 12.49
N ARG A 157 12.30 19.39 11.42
CA ARG A 157 12.36 20.13 10.15
C ARG A 157 11.05 19.98 9.39
N ARG A 158 10.54 21.10 8.87
CA ARG A 158 9.22 21.24 8.21
C ARG A 158 9.29 21.87 6.83
N ASP A 159 10.49 22.17 6.35
CA ASP A 159 10.73 22.63 5.00
C ASP A 159 10.58 21.52 3.97
N TRP A 160 10.32 21.91 2.73
CA TRP A 160 10.05 20.99 1.63
C TRP A 160 11.17 21.10 0.60
N PHE A 161 11.85 19.99 0.28
CA PHE A 161 12.95 19.90 -0.69
C PHE A 161 12.56 20.19 -2.16
N THR A 162 11.46 20.90 -2.42
CA THR A 162 10.94 21.14 -3.78
C THR A 162 10.51 22.56 -4.07
N ALA A 163 10.67 23.49 -3.13
CA ALA A 163 10.39 24.90 -3.35
C ALA A 163 11.51 25.76 -2.78
N THR A 164 11.98 26.73 -3.56
CA THR A 164 12.95 27.77 -3.15
C THR A 164 12.45 28.57 -1.96
N ASP A 165 11.12 28.70 -1.85
CA ASP A 165 10.48 29.67 -0.96
C ASP A 165 10.24 29.09 0.43
N ASN A 166 10.14 27.76 0.54
CA ASN A 166 9.91 27.02 1.78
C ASN A 166 11.18 26.29 2.24
N ASN A 167 12.24 27.06 2.48
CA ASN A 167 13.53 26.60 3.02
C ASN A 167 13.66 26.89 4.53
N LEU A 168 14.81 26.57 5.14
CA LEU A 168 15.08 26.77 6.57
C LEU A 168 14.84 28.22 7.05
N GLU A 169 15.06 29.21 6.19
CA GLU A 169 14.92 30.63 6.54
C GLU A 169 13.46 31.07 6.67
N ASN A 170 12.60 30.55 5.79
CA ASN A 170 11.23 31.02 5.66
C ASN A 170 10.19 30.07 6.29
N CYS A 171 10.53 28.79 6.47
CA CYS A 171 9.64 27.83 7.13
C CYS A 171 9.41 28.23 8.60
N VAL A 172 8.20 27.98 9.12
CA VAL A 172 7.92 28.20 10.55
C VAL A 172 8.52 27.05 11.34
N ARG A 173 9.49 27.35 12.21
CA ARG A 173 10.09 26.36 13.09
C ARG A 173 9.34 26.30 14.42
N VAL A 174 8.75 25.15 14.70
CA VAL A 174 8.16 24.86 16.00
C VAL A 174 9.23 24.20 16.85
N TYR A 175 9.39 24.63 18.10
CA TYR A 175 10.44 24.11 18.97
C TYR A 175 10.04 24.10 20.43
N SER A 176 10.70 23.24 21.21
CA SER A 176 10.63 23.24 22.66
C SER A 176 11.85 22.49 23.22
N GLY A 177 12.34 22.94 24.36
CA GLY A 177 13.37 22.27 25.15
C GLY A 177 12.75 21.48 26.30
N VAL A 178 13.48 20.47 26.81
CA VAL A 178 13.04 19.70 27.99
C VAL A 178 12.90 20.57 29.25
N LYS A 179 13.46 21.77 29.23
CA LYS A 179 13.32 22.83 30.23
C LYS A 179 13.18 24.19 29.56
N ASP A 180 12.70 25.17 30.32
CA ASP A 180 12.49 26.53 29.82
C ASP A 180 13.78 27.23 29.40
N ASP A 181 14.85 27.09 30.18
CA ASP A 181 16.16 27.66 29.89
C ASP A 181 16.78 27.07 28.60
N VAL A 182 16.51 25.79 28.32
CA VAL A 182 16.90 25.15 27.06
C VAL A 182 16.13 25.78 25.89
N SER A 183 14.82 26.00 26.06
CA SER A 183 13.99 26.66 25.04
C SER A 183 14.48 28.07 24.73
N GLU A 184 14.91 28.83 25.73
CA GLU A 184 15.48 30.17 25.54
C GLU A 184 16.78 30.13 24.71
N ARG A 185 17.69 29.19 25.03
CA ARG A 185 18.91 28.97 24.24
C ARG A 185 18.60 28.53 22.80
N MET A 186 17.59 27.67 22.62
CA MET A 186 17.11 27.28 21.30
C MET A 186 16.61 28.49 20.51
N GLN A 187 15.81 29.37 21.12
CA GLN A 187 15.30 30.56 20.44
C GLN A 187 16.44 31.41 19.87
N VAL A 188 17.50 31.62 20.65
CA VAL A 188 18.68 32.38 20.25
C VAL A 188 19.34 31.73 19.02
N ILE A 189 19.76 30.46 19.10
CA ILE A 189 20.50 29.83 18.01
C ILE A 189 19.64 29.61 16.76
N LEU A 190 18.36 29.27 16.91
CA LEU A 190 17.46 29.01 15.79
C LEU A 190 17.13 30.30 15.02
N SER A 191 17.07 31.44 15.72
CA SER A 191 16.76 32.74 15.11
C SER A 191 17.84 33.23 14.15
N VAL A 192 19.06 32.69 14.25
CA VAL A 192 20.17 32.98 13.32
C VAL A 192 19.79 32.60 11.89
N VAL A 193 19.12 31.46 11.72
CA VAL A 193 18.84 30.86 10.41
C VAL A 193 17.36 30.83 10.04
N CYS A 194 16.44 31.12 10.96
CA CYS A 194 15.00 31.04 10.74
C CYS A 194 14.28 32.32 11.20
N LYS A 195 13.45 32.89 10.33
CA LYS A 195 12.71 34.14 10.60
C LYS A 195 11.53 33.97 11.55
N ARG A 196 10.92 32.79 11.58
CA ARG A 196 9.65 32.54 12.28
C ARG A 196 9.78 31.33 13.20
N LEU A 197 9.89 31.61 14.49
CA LEU A 197 9.96 30.60 15.54
C LEU A 197 8.67 30.60 16.36
N VAL A 198 8.16 29.41 16.67
CA VAL A 198 6.99 29.21 17.54
C VAL A 198 7.38 28.24 18.64
N ARG A 199 7.39 28.71 19.88
CA ARG A 199 7.64 27.86 21.05
C ARG A 199 6.38 27.07 21.38
N ALA A 200 6.50 25.74 21.45
CA ALA A 200 5.45 24.86 21.94
C ALA A 200 5.52 24.70 23.47
N SER A 201 4.46 24.15 24.07
CA SER A 201 4.39 23.93 25.52
C SER A 201 5.29 22.80 26.01
N SER A 202 5.67 21.84 25.17
CA SER A 202 6.56 20.73 25.52
C SER A 202 7.23 20.13 24.29
N CYS A 203 8.27 19.31 24.47
CA CYS A 203 8.91 18.59 23.36
C CYS A 203 7.94 17.61 22.71
N THR A 204 7.14 16.92 23.54
CA THR A 204 6.10 15.99 23.06
C THR A 204 5.12 16.69 22.11
N VAL A 205 4.74 17.94 22.36
CA VAL A 205 3.86 18.71 21.45
C VAL A 205 4.54 19.02 20.12
N VAL A 206 5.85 19.27 20.10
CA VAL A 206 6.61 19.48 18.84
C VAL A 206 6.67 18.19 18.02
N GLU A 207 6.97 17.07 18.66
CA GLU A 207 7.04 15.75 18.00
C GLU A 207 5.68 15.35 17.45
N LEU A 208 4.61 15.52 18.23
CA LEU A 208 3.23 15.33 17.78
C LEU A 208 2.90 16.23 16.60
N THR A 209 3.26 17.52 16.65
CA THR A 209 3.00 18.46 15.54
C THR A 209 3.58 17.94 14.22
N LYS A 210 4.82 17.43 14.24
CA LYS A 210 5.46 16.89 13.04
C LYS A 210 4.77 15.62 12.54
N CYS A 211 4.38 14.74 13.44
CA CYS A 211 3.68 13.51 13.08
C CYS A 211 2.28 13.82 12.54
N LEU A 212 1.59 14.83 13.09
CA LEU A 212 0.27 15.28 12.64
C LEU A 212 0.32 15.93 11.25
N ASP A 213 1.32 16.79 10.97
CA ASP A 213 1.49 17.42 9.66
C ASP A 213 1.45 16.38 8.52
N ASN A 214 2.27 15.33 8.65
CA ASN A 214 2.37 14.28 7.65
C ASN A 214 1.27 13.23 7.78
N GLY A 215 0.82 12.92 9.00
CA GLY A 215 -0.19 11.88 9.28
C GLY A 215 -1.58 12.27 8.80
N ILE A 216 -1.95 13.55 8.92
CA ILE A 216 -3.18 14.06 8.31
C ILE A 216 -3.10 13.93 6.78
N PHE A 217 -2.01 14.38 6.17
CA PHE A 217 -1.81 14.25 4.73
C PHE A 217 -1.86 12.79 4.27
N HIS A 218 -1.17 11.88 4.97
CA HIS A 218 -1.17 10.44 4.71
C HIS A 218 -2.58 9.86 4.76
N THR A 219 -3.31 10.15 5.83
CA THR A 219 -4.68 9.65 6.04
C THR A 219 -5.63 10.16 4.95
N VAL A 220 -5.57 11.45 4.60
CA VAL A 220 -6.45 12.02 3.56
C VAL A 220 -6.09 11.48 2.17
N ALA A 221 -4.81 11.30 1.86
CA ALA A 221 -4.38 10.69 0.59
C ALA A 221 -4.85 9.23 0.46
N MET A 222 -4.80 8.47 1.56
CA MET A 222 -5.32 7.09 1.59
C MET A 222 -6.83 7.06 1.48
N TYR A 223 -7.54 7.95 2.19
CA TYR A 223 -8.98 8.10 2.05
C TYR A 223 -9.40 8.42 0.61
N ALA A 224 -8.70 9.33 -0.08
CA ALA A 224 -8.96 9.64 -1.49
C ALA A 224 -8.79 8.41 -2.40
N SER A 225 -7.75 7.60 -2.14
CA SER A 225 -7.47 6.37 -2.90
C SER A 225 -8.50 5.28 -2.61
N GLN A 226 -8.95 5.14 -1.35
CA GLN A 226 -10.04 4.24 -0.97
C GLN A 226 -11.36 4.60 -1.65
N ILE A 227 -11.71 5.89 -1.76
CA ILE A 227 -12.89 6.32 -2.51
C ILE A 227 -12.77 5.90 -3.98
N ALA A 228 -11.60 6.08 -4.59
CA ALA A 228 -11.35 5.63 -5.96
C ALA A 228 -11.53 4.11 -6.13
N SER A 229 -11.10 3.30 -5.15
CA SER A 229 -11.35 1.85 -5.15
C SER A 229 -12.83 1.51 -4.91
N ALA A 230 -13.54 2.29 -4.09
CA ALA A 230 -14.95 2.06 -3.77
C ALA A 230 -15.91 2.44 -4.91
N TYR A 231 -15.52 3.36 -5.77
CA TYR A 231 -16.30 3.81 -6.93
C TYR A 231 -15.49 3.63 -8.23
N PRO A 232 -15.13 2.39 -8.61
CA PRO A 232 -14.17 2.13 -9.68
C PRO A 232 -14.65 2.55 -11.08
N ASP A 233 -15.96 2.76 -11.27
CA ASP A 233 -16.56 3.21 -12.53
C ASP A 233 -16.78 4.72 -12.61
N SER A 234 -16.60 5.42 -11.50
CA SER A 234 -16.77 6.87 -11.46
C SER A 234 -15.43 7.56 -11.65
N ASN A 235 -15.46 8.75 -12.25
CA ASN A 235 -14.29 9.63 -12.27
C ASN A 235 -14.12 10.31 -10.90
N VAL A 236 -13.54 9.58 -9.94
CA VAL A 236 -13.27 10.07 -8.58
C VAL A 236 -12.19 11.15 -8.59
N ALA A 237 -11.21 11.07 -9.48
CA ALA A 237 -10.17 12.10 -9.65
C ALA A 237 -10.79 13.46 -9.98
N GLU A 238 -11.72 13.52 -10.95
CA GLU A 238 -12.48 14.72 -11.27
C GLU A 238 -13.37 15.16 -10.10
N SER A 239 -14.04 14.21 -9.44
CA SER A 239 -14.89 14.51 -8.28
C SER A 239 -14.11 15.17 -7.14
N LEU A 240 -12.89 14.71 -6.85
CA LEU A 240 -12.00 15.27 -5.84
C LEU A 240 -11.47 16.65 -6.25
N GLN A 241 -11.21 16.86 -7.54
CA GLN A 241 -10.84 18.17 -8.08
C GLN A 241 -11.99 19.18 -7.92
N LEU A 242 -13.22 18.77 -8.23
CA LEU A 242 -14.41 19.60 -8.02
C LEU A 242 -14.66 19.86 -6.52
N ALA A 243 -14.48 18.86 -5.66
CA ALA A 243 -14.62 19.02 -4.22
C ALA A 243 -13.64 20.06 -3.66
N ALA A 244 -12.40 20.09 -4.16
CA ALA A 244 -11.37 21.03 -3.72
C ALA A 244 -11.75 22.51 -3.95
N THR A 245 -12.66 22.81 -4.87
CA THR A 245 -13.20 24.18 -5.08
C THR A 245 -13.97 24.71 -3.87
N HIS A 246 -14.41 23.81 -2.98
CA HIS A 246 -15.10 24.18 -1.77
C HIS A 246 -14.11 24.79 -0.75
N TRP A 247 -14.44 25.96 -0.20
CA TRP A 247 -13.58 26.74 0.71
C TRP A 247 -12.98 25.96 1.89
N ARG A 248 -13.71 24.97 2.44
CA ARG A 248 -13.21 24.08 3.50
C ARG A 248 -11.95 23.29 3.13
N LEU A 249 -11.75 22.99 1.85
CA LEU A 249 -10.59 22.24 1.36
C LEU A 249 -9.49 23.14 0.81
N GLY A 250 -9.71 24.46 0.74
CA GLY A 250 -8.67 25.44 0.40
C GLY A 250 -8.00 25.21 -0.95
N ASN A 251 -8.71 24.69 -1.95
CA ASN A 251 -8.15 24.29 -3.26
C ASN A 251 -7.06 23.21 -3.19
N HIS A 252 -6.94 22.48 -2.07
CA HIS A 252 -6.07 21.31 -1.98
C HIS A 252 -6.75 20.08 -2.58
N VAL A 253 -6.23 19.62 -3.71
CA VAL A 253 -6.68 18.38 -4.35
C VAL A 253 -5.82 17.22 -3.87
N TYR A 254 -6.46 16.18 -3.34
CA TYR A 254 -5.81 14.91 -2.98
C TYR A 254 -6.11 13.90 -4.08
N PHE A 255 -5.24 13.79 -5.07
CA PHE A 255 -5.44 12.83 -6.16
C PHE A 255 -5.26 11.39 -5.65
N PRO A 256 -6.13 10.45 -6.08
CA PRO A 256 -5.93 9.02 -5.85
C PRO A 256 -4.60 8.54 -6.41
N SER A 257 -3.98 7.56 -5.76
CA SER A 257 -2.73 6.93 -6.22
C SER A 257 -2.62 5.50 -5.70
N LEU A 258 -1.60 4.76 -6.12
CA LEU A 258 -1.30 3.44 -5.56
C LEU A 258 -0.90 3.52 -4.08
N GLY A 259 -0.38 4.66 -3.61
CA GLY A 259 0.04 4.83 -2.22
C GLY A 259 0.85 6.12 -2.03
N THR A 260 1.29 6.36 -0.80
CA THR A 260 2.29 7.38 -0.48
C THR A 260 3.69 6.77 -0.43
N GLY A 261 4.72 7.62 -0.47
CA GLY A 261 6.09 7.15 -0.33
C GLY A 261 7.04 8.21 0.21
N GLY A 262 8.33 7.84 0.25
CA GLY A 262 9.37 8.63 0.91
C GLY A 262 9.47 8.33 2.41
N PRO A 263 10.52 8.82 3.09
CA PRO A 263 10.85 8.40 4.45
C PRO A 263 10.04 9.12 5.55
N CYS A 264 9.00 9.89 5.20
CA CYS A 264 8.32 10.77 6.15
C CYS A 264 6.81 10.59 6.19
N VAL A 265 6.13 10.58 5.04
CA VAL A 265 4.66 10.53 4.98
C VAL A 265 4.12 9.15 5.38
N PRO A 266 4.58 8.03 4.79
CA PRO A 266 4.08 6.69 5.14
C PRO A 266 4.36 6.29 6.60
N LEU A 267 5.41 6.85 7.20
CA LEU A 267 5.79 6.56 8.59
C LEU A 267 5.07 7.42 9.62
N ALA A 268 4.50 8.57 9.23
CA ALA A 268 3.95 9.54 10.16
C ALA A 268 2.89 8.94 11.09
N ASN A 269 1.96 8.19 10.51
CA ASN A 269 0.94 7.46 11.26
C ASN A 269 1.55 6.31 12.08
N LYS A 270 2.63 5.67 11.63
CA LYS A 270 3.35 4.66 12.43
C LYS A 270 3.99 5.26 13.69
N TYR A 271 4.62 6.44 13.58
CA TYR A 271 5.15 7.16 14.75
C TYR A 271 4.04 7.55 15.74
N LEU A 272 2.87 7.99 15.25
CA LEU A 272 1.71 8.28 16.11
C LEU A 272 1.23 7.03 16.85
N LEU A 273 1.10 5.91 16.13
CA LEU A 273 0.66 4.64 16.72
C LEU A 273 1.63 4.13 17.79
N LEU A 274 2.94 4.21 17.55
CA LEU A 274 3.96 3.78 18.51
C LEU A 274 4.03 4.70 19.74
N GLY A 275 3.82 6.01 19.57
CA GLY A 275 3.88 6.98 20.67
C GLY A 275 2.59 7.15 21.46
N ALA A 276 1.48 6.53 21.04
CA ALA A 276 0.19 6.70 21.68
C ALA A 276 0.06 5.84 22.95
N LEU A 277 -0.48 6.44 24.02
CA LEU A 277 -0.92 5.68 25.21
C LEU A 277 -2.15 4.80 24.95
N HIS A 278 -2.98 5.23 23.99
CA HIS A 278 -4.23 4.57 23.59
C HIS A 278 -4.26 4.38 22.06
N PRO A 279 -3.37 3.54 21.49
CA PRO A 279 -3.25 3.38 20.04
C PRO A 279 -4.54 2.82 19.40
N GLU A 280 -5.39 2.13 20.15
CA GLU A 280 -6.69 1.62 19.69
C GLU A 280 -7.68 2.71 19.29
N LYS A 281 -7.45 3.96 19.73
CA LYS A 281 -8.26 5.13 19.32
C LYS A 281 -7.88 5.67 17.95
N LEU A 282 -6.69 5.33 17.43
CA LEU A 282 -6.16 5.83 16.17
C LEU A 282 -6.56 4.94 14.98
N THR A 283 -7.86 4.62 14.88
CA THR A 283 -8.38 3.68 13.87
C THR A 283 -8.13 4.16 12.44
N LEU A 284 -8.27 5.46 12.17
CA LEU A 284 -8.01 6.05 10.85
C LEU A 284 -6.53 5.99 10.46
N ALA A 285 -5.63 6.23 11.42
CA ALA A 285 -4.19 6.16 11.18
C ALA A 285 -3.76 4.71 10.90
N ALA A 286 -4.28 3.75 11.68
CA ALA A 286 -4.04 2.33 11.46
C ALA A 286 -4.58 1.87 10.10
N ASP A 287 -5.77 2.31 9.71
CA ASP A 287 -6.36 1.97 8.43
C ASP A 287 -5.57 2.55 7.24
N ALA A 288 -5.15 3.81 7.34
CA ALA A 288 -4.30 4.44 6.34
C ALA A 288 -2.99 3.64 6.15
N VAL A 289 -2.33 3.23 7.24
CA VAL A 289 -1.10 2.41 7.16
C VAL A 289 -1.36 1.06 6.49
N ARG A 290 -2.45 0.37 6.84
CA ARG A 290 -2.81 -0.93 6.23
C ARG A 290 -3.09 -0.79 4.74
N TYR A 291 -3.93 0.17 4.36
CA TYR A 291 -4.33 0.36 2.98
C TYR A 291 -3.15 0.82 2.10
N ASP A 292 -2.29 1.72 2.59
CA ASP A 292 -1.09 2.15 1.88
C ASP A 292 -0.11 0.99 1.60
N ALA A 293 -0.08 0.00 2.50
CA ALA A 293 0.72 -1.21 2.33
C ALA A 293 0.08 -2.22 1.33
N SER A 294 -1.24 -2.39 1.35
CA SER A 294 -1.92 -3.41 0.54
C SER A 294 -2.26 -2.95 -0.89
N ASN A 295 -2.60 -1.67 -1.08
CA ASN A 295 -3.13 -1.16 -2.33
C ASN A 295 -2.19 -1.37 -3.55
N PRO A 296 -0.87 -1.10 -3.49
CA PRO A 296 0.02 -1.40 -4.61
C PRO A 296 0.04 -2.89 -4.97
N LEU A 297 -0.11 -3.78 -3.99
CA LEU A 297 -0.10 -5.23 -4.20
C LEU A 297 -1.39 -5.71 -4.84
N GLU A 298 -2.53 -5.20 -4.36
CA GLU A 298 -3.85 -5.49 -4.91
C GLU A 298 -3.96 -5.02 -6.38
N VAL A 299 -3.43 -3.84 -6.69
CA VAL A 299 -3.39 -3.32 -8.07
C VAL A 299 -2.49 -4.19 -8.95
N ALA A 300 -1.32 -4.63 -8.48
CA ALA A 300 -0.45 -5.55 -9.22
C ALA A 300 -1.13 -6.89 -9.51
N ALA A 301 -1.88 -7.44 -8.53
CA ALA A 301 -2.64 -8.66 -8.71
C ALA A 301 -3.74 -8.51 -9.78
N ARG A 302 -4.45 -7.38 -9.80
CA ARG A 302 -5.44 -7.08 -10.85
C ARG A 302 -4.83 -6.94 -12.23
N VAL A 303 -3.68 -6.27 -12.33
CA VAL A 303 -2.92 -6.21 -13.58
C VAL A 303 -2.56 -7.61 -14.06
N LYS A 304 -2.04 -8.48 -13.17
CA LYS A 304 -1.73 -9.88 -13.50
C LYS A 304 -2.92 -10.65 -14.08
N GLN A 305 -4.13 -10.43 -13.56
CA GLN A 305 -5.35 -11.11 -14.02
C GLN A 305 -5.73 -10.75 -15.46
N GLN A 306 -5.26 -9.60 -15.97
CA GLN A 306 -5.55 -9.14 -17.33
C GLN A 306 -4.51 -9.62 -18.35
N LEU A 307 -3.37 -10.12 -17.88
CA LEU A 307 -2.27 -10.57 -18.71
C LEU A 307 -2.45 -12.02 -19.14
N ARG A 308 -2.16 -12.30 -20.40
CA ARG A 308 -2.01 -13.64 -20.95
C ARG A 308 -0.63 -14.20 -20.64
N VAL A 309 -0.47 -15.51 -20.81
CA VAL A 309 0.85 -16.15 -20.73
C VAL A 309 1.75 -15.56 -21.80
N GLY A 310 2.91 -15.03 -21.38
CA GLY A 310 3.88 -14.38 -22.26
C GLY A 310 3.72 -12.87 -22.38
N ASP A 311 2.63 -12.29 -21.89
CA ASP A 311 2.45 -10.83 -21.89
C ASP A 311 3.49 -10.17 -20.98
N ARG A 312 3.98 -9.00 -21.41
CA ARG A 312 5.01 -8.22 -20.73
C ARG A 312 4.45 -6.91 -20.17
N VAL A 313 5.02 -6.47 -19.04
CA VAL A 313 4.67 -5.21 -18.38
C VAL A 313 5.87 -4.28 -18.33
N ALA A 314 5.69 -3.02 -18.74
CA ALA A 314 6.67 -1.95 -18.53
C ALA A 314 6.29 -1.14 -17.28
N VAL A 315 7.26 -0.89 -16.41
CA VAL A 315 7.15 0.01 -15.24
C VAL A 315 8.04 1.22 -15.46
N LEU A 316 7.43 2.41 -15.56
CA LEU A 316 8.13 3.67 -15.76
C LEU A 316 8.18 4.46 -14.44
N GLY A 317 9.35 4.48 -13.82
CA GLY A 317 9.66 5.23 -12.59
C GLY A 317 9.37 4.42 -11.33
N ILE A 318 10.41 4.22 -10.51
CA ILE A 318 10.34 3.55 -9.20
C ILE A 318 10.52 4.50 -8.04
N CYS A 319 10.94 5.75 -8.30
CA CYS A 319 11.02 6.79 -7.29
C CYS A 319 9.64 7.10 -6.70
N TYR A 320 9.55 7.42 -5.41
CA TYR A 320 8.24 7.75 -4.81
C TYR A 320 7.60 9.03 -5.37
N ARG A 321 8.40 9.84 -6.07
CA ARG A 321 8.02 11.10 -6.73
C ARG A 321 8.95 11.33 -7.93
N GLY A 322 8.48 12.12 -8.89
CA GLY A 322 9.28 12.60 -10.02
C GLY A 322 10.50 13.41 -9.61
N ASP A 323 11.52 13.30 -10.46
CA ASP A 323 12.78 14.06 -10.46
C ASP A 323 13.61 14.01 -9.16
N ILE A 324 13.45 12.94 -8.38
CA ILE A 324 14.23 12.69 -7.16
C ILE A 324 14.70 11.23 -7.11
N ARG A 325 15.99 10.99 -6.84
CA ARG A 325 16.56 9.62 -6.69
C ARG A 325 16.27 9.02 -5.31
N VAL A 326 15.00 8.74 -5.01
CA VAL A 326 14.56 8.13 -3.74
C VAL A 326 13.44 7.12 -4.01
N HIS A 327 13.68 5.85 -3.72
CA HIS A 327 12.70 4.77 -3.86
C HIS A 327 12.19 4.22 -2.51
N ILE A 328 12.67 4.76 -1.39
CA ILE A 328 12.26 4.35 -0.03
C ILE A 328 10.75 4.50 0.13
N GLU A 329 10.09 3.44 0.60
CA GLU A 329 8.64 3.34 0.73
C GLU A 329 7.85 3.67 -0.54
N SER A 330 8.47 3.63 -1.73
CA SER A 330 7.78 3.96 -2.98
C SER A 330 6.65 2.96 -3.28
N PRO A 331 5.42 3.43 -3.55
CA PRO A 331 4.33 2.54 -3.95
C PRO A 331 4.62 1.88 -5.31
N HIS A 332 5.37 2.56 -6.18
CA HIS A 332 5.78 2.05 -7.49
C HIS A 332 6.77 0.88 -7.36
N LEU A 333 7.67 0.95 -6.38
CA LEU A 333 8.58 -0.14 -6.10
C LEU A 333 7.85 -1.35 -5.50
N LYS A 334 6.90 -1.11 -4.59
CA LYS A 334 6.03 -2.17 -4.03
C LYS A 334 5.25 -2.87 -5.15
N PHE A 335 4.63 -2.10 -6.04
CA PHE A 335 3.94 -2.61 -7.24
C PHE A 335 4.88 -3.42 -8.16
N ALA A 336 6.06 -2.89 -8.49
CA ALA A 336 7.02 -3.55 -9.38
C ALA A 336 7.51 -4.89 -8.83
N ARG A 337 7.89 -4.93 -7.54
CA ARG A 337 8.32 -6.16 -6.86
C ARG A 337 7.21 -7.19 -6.79
N GLU A 338 5.97 -6.74 -6.59
CA GLU A 338 4.82 -7.64 -6.56
C GLU A 338 4.54 -8.27 -7.92
N LEU A 339 4.66 -7.52 -9.02
CA LEU A 339 4.56 -8.09 -10.37
C LEU A 339 5.59 -9.21 -10.58
N VAL A 340 6.84 -8.99 -10.19
CA VAL A 340 7.91 -10.01 -10.26
C VAL A 340 7.56 -11.23 -9.38
N ARG A 341 7.09 -11.00 -8.15
CA ARG A 341 6.66 -12.06 -7.23
C ARG A 341 5.52 -12.91 -7.80
N LEU A 342 4.60 -12.29 -8.55
CA LEU A 342 3.49 -12.94 -9.25
C LEU A 342 3.90 -13.60 -10.59
N GLY A 343 5.19 -13.63 -10.91
CA GLY A 343 5.71 -14.24 -12.14
C GLY A 343 5.33 -13.47 -13.41
N VAL A 344 5.16 -12.15 -13.32
CA VAL A 344 4.98 -11.28 -14.49
C VAL A 344 6.32 -10.99 -15.15
N LEU A 345 6.37 -11.05 -16.48
CA LEU A 345 7.53 -10.60 -17.26
C LEU A 345 7.58 -9.07 -17.24
N MET A 346 8.25 -8.51 -16.23
CA MET A 346 8.31 -7.07 -15.98
C MET A 346 9.65 -6.50 -16.44
N SER A 347 9.58 -5.38 -17.16
CA SER A 347 10.74 -4.53 -17.41
C SER A 347 10.53 -3.14 -16.80
N VAL A 348 11.61 -2.47 -16.41
CA VAL A 348 11.59 -1.22 -15.67
C VAL A 348 12.52 -0.17 -16.28
N HIS A 349 12.13 1.09 -16.21
CA HIS A 349 12.98 2.23 -16.50
C HIS A 349 12.81 3.31 -15.41
N ASP A 350 13.91 3.92 -14.97
CA ASP A 350 13.91 5.14 -14.15
C ASP A 350 15.19 5.93 -14.48
N PRO A 351 15.10 7.21 -14.88
CA PRO A 351 16.25 7.97 -15.37
C PRO A 351 17.30 8.27 -14.28
N TYR A 352 17.02 8.00 -13.01
CA TYR A 352 17.91 8.28 -11.88
C TYR A 352 18.66 7.05 -11.35
N TYR A 353 18.43 5.87 -11.94
CA TYR A 353 19.13 4.63 -11.61
C TYR A 353 19.75 4.03 -12.86
N SER A 354 20.87 3.35 -12.69
CA SER A 354 21.45 2.51 -13.73
C SER A 354 20.65 1.22 -13.93
N ASP A 355 20.79 0.60 -15.10
CA ASP A 355 20.14 -0.66 -15.45
C ASP A 355 20.44 -1.79 -14.44
N THR A 356 21.68 -1.85 -13.94
CA THR A 356 22.10 -2.82 -12.93
C THR A 356 21.36 -2.57 -11.62
N GLU A 357 21.32 -1.33 -11.14
CA GLU A 357 20.59 -0.98 -9.92
C GLU A 357 19.09 -1.28 -10.04
N LEU A 358 18.48 -0.97 -11.20
CA LEU A 358 17.08 -1.27 -11.45
C LEU A 358 16.79 -2.76 -11.37
N SER A 359 17.65 -3.58 -11.96
CA SER A 359 17.54 -5.04 -11.92
C SER A 359 17.66 -5.57 -10.49
N GLU A 360 18.64 -5.09 -9.73
CA GLU A 360 18.87 -5.50 -8.33
C GLU A 360 17.74 -5.05 -7.39
N ILE A 361 17.24 -3.82 -7.55
CA ILE A 361 16.23 -3.23 -6.67
C ILE A 361 14.86 -3.86 -6.92
N THR A 362 14.50 -4.10 -8.19
CA THR A 362 13.14 -4.51 -8.57
C THR A 362 12.99 -6.00 -8.86
N GLY A 363 14.06 -6.68 -9.28
CA GLY A 363 14.01 -8.03 -9.85
C GLY A 363 13.50 -8.09 -11.30
N GLY A 364 13.17 -6.94 -11.90
CA GLY A 364 12.80 -6.81 -13.31
C GLY A 364 14.00 -6.68 -14.25
N THR A 365 13.72 -6.57 -15.54
CA THR A 365 14.74 -6.30 -16.57
C THR A 365 14.74 -4.83 -16.97
N PRO A 366 15.87 -4.20 -17.31
CA PRO A 366 15.89 -2.82 -17.78
C PRO A 366 15.20 -2.71 -19.15
N LEU A 367 14.59 -1.55 -19.45
CA LEU A 367 14.08 -1.21 -20.79
C LEU A 367 14.54 0.18 -21.23
N ILE A 368 14.59 0.40 -22.54
CA ILE A 368 14.93 1.68 -23.16
C ILE A 368 13.64 2.47 -23.44
N PHE A 369 13.47 3.60 -22.76
CA PHE A 369 12.29 4.46 -22.93
C PHE A 369 12.51 5.58 -23.98
N PRO A 370 11.58 5.78 -24.94
CA PRO A 370 10.32 5.07 -25.17
C PRO A 370 10.43 3.91 -26.17
N ASP A 371 11.63 3.63 -26.69
CA ASP A 371 11.83 2.80 -27.88
C ASP A 371 11.26 1.38 -27.76
N ASP A 372 11.36 0.79 -26.58
CA ASP A 372 10.93 -0.59 -26.31
C ASP A 372 9.42 -0.71 -26.01
N LEU A 373 8.66 0.40 -25.90
CA LEU A 373 7.26 0.36 -25.43
C LEU A 373 6.33 -0.51 -26.27
N ARG A 374 6.70 -0.80 -27.53
CA ARG A 374 5.93 -1.65 -28.45
C ARG A 374 5.88 -3.11 -28.02
N ASP A 375 6.82 -3.55 -27.19
CA ASP A 375 6.99 -4.95 -26.78
C ASP A 375 6.15 -5.34 -25.56
N PHE A 376 5.42 -4.39 -24.96
CA PHE A 376 4.70 -4.59 -23.70
C PHE A 376 3.20 -4.56 -23.93
N GLN A 377 2.44 -5.45 -23.30
CA GLN A 377 0.97 -5.40 -23.36
C GLN A 377 0.41 -4.38 -22.38
N PHE A 378 1.18 -4.07 -21.33
CA PHE A 378 0.78 -3.15 -20.29
C PHE A 378 1.92 -2.19 -19.95
N VAL A 379 1.60 -0.91 -19.81
CA VAL A 379 2.54 0.14 -19.41
C VAL A 379 2.02 0.82 -18.15
N TYR A 380 2.79 0.75 -17.07
CA TYR A 380 2.53 1.47 -15.84
C TYR A 380 3.40 2.73 -15.77
N VAL A 381 2.79 3.89 -15.62
CA VAL A 381 3.47 5.16 -15.38
C VAL A 381 3.39 5.48 -13.89
N GLY A 382 4.48 5.24 -13.17
CA GLY A 382 4.55 5.39 -11.73
C GLY A 382 4.92 6.81 -11.29
N ALA A 383 6.21 7.12 -11.38
CA ALA A 383 6.76 8.39 -10.92
C ALA A 383 6.70 9.47 -12.00
N ASN A 384 6.33 10.69 -11.63
CA ASN A 384 6.15 11.81 -12.55
C ASN A 384 7.45 12.52 -12.97
N HIS A 385 8.42 11.76 -13.46
CA HIS A 385 9.66 12.33 -13.97
C HIS A 385 9.41 13.23 -15.18
N THR A 386 10.13 14.35 -15.23
CA THR A 386 10.06 15.31 -16.34
C THR A 386 10.38 14.65 -17.69
N VAL A 387 11.22 13.60 -17.72
CA VAL A 387 11.53 12.87 -18.96
C VAL A 387 10.29 12.19 -19.58
N TYR A 388 9.37 11.69 -18.76
CA TYR A 388 8.13 11.05 -19.23
C TYR A 388 7.12 12.08 -19.75
N ALA A 389 7.09 13.27 -19.15
CA ALA A 389 6.26 14.38 -19.61
C ALA A 389 6.81 15.02 -20.90
N LYS A 390 8.13 15.18 -21.05
CA LYS A 390 8.74 15.80 -22.24
C LYS A 390 8.54 15.01 -23.53
N LYS A 391 8.47 13.67 -23.43
CA LYS A 391 8.25 12.78 -24.58
C LYS A 391 6.78 12.43 -24.83
N ILE A 392 5.85 13.06 -24.11
CA ILE A 392 4.42 12.70 -24.08
C ILE A 392 3.79 12.58 -25.47
N TYR A 393 3.93 13.57 -26.35
CA TYR A 393 3.32 13.53 -27.69
C TYR A 393 3.98 12.54 -28.65
N SER A 394 5.20 12.08 -28.35
CA SER A 394 5.90 11.07 -29.15
C SER A 394 5.66 9.65 -28.67
N VAL A 395 5.21 9.45 -27.43
CA VAL A 395 5.18 8.13 -26.80
C VAL A 395 4.24 7.17 -27.50
N LEU A 396 3.09 7.66 -27.99
CA LEU A 396 2.11 6.86 -28.72
C LEU A 396 2.66 6.29 -30.04
N ALA A 397 3.68 6.92 -30.64
CA ALA A 397 4.34 6.39 -31.84
C ALA A 397 5.15 5.11 -31.59
N PHE A 398 5.45 4.82 -30.32
CA PHE A 398 6.15 3.61 -29.88
C PHE A 398 5.20 2.58 -29.29
N MET A 399 3.89 2.80 -29.39
CA MET A 399 2.86 1.93 -28.83
C MET A 399 2.04 1.26 -29.94
N THR A 400 1.37 0.17 -29.61
CA THR A 400 0.62 -0.66 -30.54
C THR A 400 -0.81 -0.87 -30.07
N ARG A 401 -1.72 -1.13 -31.02
CA ARG A 401 -3.13 -1.38 -30.75
C ARG A 401 -3.31 -2.55 -29.80
N GLY A 402 -4.18 -2.39 -28.80
CA GLY A 402 -4.50 -3.42 -27.80
C GLY A 402 -3.67 -3.35 -26.53
N GLN A 403 -2.72 -2.42 -26.42
CA GLN A 403 -2.00 -2.15 -25.17
C GLN A 403 -2.88 -1.40 -24.16
N SER A 404 -2.53 -1.54 -22.88
CA SER A 404 -3.14 -0.79 -21.78
C SER A 404 -2.12 0.09 -21.07
N ILE A 405 -2.52 1.29 -20.68
CA ILE A 405 -1.74 2.24 -19.88
C ILE A 405 -2.44 2.44 -18.54
N LEU A 406 -1.71 2.26 -17.43
CA LEU A 406 -2.12 2.71 -16.11
C LEU A 406 -1.21 3.84 -15.66
N ASP A 407 -1.76 5.04 -15.54
CA ASP A 407 -1.05 6.23 -15.09
C ASP A 407 -1.43 6.57 -13.64
N ASN A 408 -0.44 6.51 -12.75
CA ASN A 408 -0.64 6.73 -11.33
C ASN A 408 -1.03 8.17 -10.98
N GLN A 409 -0.53 9.17 -11.72
CA GLN A 409 -0.74 10.58 -11.38
C GLN A 409 -1.52 11.35 -12.47
N GLY A 410 -1.72 10.75 -13.63
CA GLY A 410 -2.38 11.35 -14.79
C GLY A 410 -1.47 12.27 -15.60
N ILE A 411 -0.16 11.99 -15.65
CA ILE A 411 0.80 12.78 -16.43
C ILE A 411 0.47 12.69 -17.92
N TRP A 412 0.02 11.52 -18.37
CA TRP A 412 -0.36 11.19 -19.74
C TRP A 412 -1.87 11.31 -19.98
N GLU A 413 -2.62 11.94 -19.07
CA GLU A 413 -4.07 12.11 -19.20
C GLU A 413 -4.47 12.88 -20.47
N VAL A 414 -3.62 13.83 -20.89
CA VAL A 414 -3.80 14.57 -22.16
C VAL A 414 -3.78 13.67 -23.40
N LEU A 415 -3.21 12.46 -23.31
CA LEU A 415 -3.14 11.50 -24.42
C LEU A 415 -4.34 10.57 -24.49
N ALA A 416 -5.30 10.64 -23.56
CA ALA A 416 -6.36 9.64 -23.43
C ALA A 416 -7.19 9.47 -24.72
N ASP A 417 -7.57 10.57 -25.36
CA ASP A 417 -8.35 10.54 -26.60
C ASP A 417 -7.54 10.01 -27.79
N ASP A 418 -6.27 10.44 -27.91
CA ASP A 418 -5.36 9.98 -28.96
C ASP A 418 -5.05 8.48 -28.81
N ALA A 419 -4.76 8.02 -27.59
CA ALA A 419 -4.55 6.62 -27.27
C ALA A 419 -5.78 5.77 -27.65
N LYS A 420 -6.97 6.24 -27.28
CA LYS A 420 -8.24 5.58 -27.65
C LYS A 420 -8.42 5.49 -29.17
N SER A 421 -8.07 6.53 -29.91
CA SER A 421 -8.16 6.54 -31.38
C SER A 421 -7.23 5.50 -32.05
N LEU A 422 -6.11 5.18 -31.39
CA LEU A 422 -5.14 4.16 -31.80
C LEU A 422 -5.50 2.76 -31.27
N GLY A 423 -6.60 2.63 -30.51
CA GLY A 423 -7.03 1.39 -29.87
C GLY A 423 -6.14 0.97 -28.71
N ILE A 424 -5.55 1.93 -28.01
CA ILE A 424 -4.83 1.75 -26.74
C ILE A 424 -5.77 2.16 -25.61
N SER A 425 -5.87 1.34 -24.57
CA SER A 425 -6.69 1.63 -23.39
C SER A 425 -5.89 2.51 -22.42
N TYR A 426 -6.42 3.67 -22.04
CA TYR A 426 -5.79 4.55 -21.07
C TYR A 426 -6.60 4.61 -19.77
N HIS A 427 -5.92 4.44 -18.65
CA HIS A 427 -6.50 4.46 -17.31
C HIS A 427 -5.65 5.34 -16.41
N ARG A 428 -6.24 6.35 -15.78
CA ARG A 428 -5.64 7.10 -14.68
C ARG A 428 -6.14 6.54 -13.37
N VAL A 429 -5.29 6.36 -12.36
CA VAL A 429 -5.73 5.99 -11.02
C VAL A 429 -6.80 6.97 -10.50
N GLY A 430 -7.96 6.45 -10.11
CA GLY A 430 -9.14 7.24 -9.72
C GLY A 430 -9.99 7.77 -10.86
N GLY A 431 -9.63 7.54 -12.11
CA GLY A 431 -10.50 7.77 -13.26
C GLY A 431 -11.59 6.69 -13.39
N ALA A 432 -12.54 6.89 -14.29
CA ALA A 432 -13.57 5.88 -14.56
C ALA A 432 -12.93 4.59 -15.11
N HIS A 433 -13.31 3.46 -14.54
CA HIS A 433 -12.80 2.13 -14.85
C HIS A 433 -11.27 2.00 -14.69
N TRP A 434 -10.66 2.76 -13.77
CA TRP A 434 -9.20 2.77 -13.59
C TRP A 434 -8.60 1.46 -13.09
N LEU A 435 -9.40 0.68 -12.36
CA LEU A 435 -9.03 -0.68 -11.95
C LEU A 435 -9.08 -1.67 -13.13
N MET A 436 -9.39 -1.17 -14.33
CA MET A 436 -9.50 -1.87 -15.60
C MET A 436 -10.53 -2.99 -15.51
N ALA A 437 -11.69 -2.77 -16.17
CA ALA A 437 -12.94 -3.51 -16.04
C ALA A 437 -12.81 -4.90 -15.37
N GLU A 438 -13.58 -5.11 -14.30
CA GLU A 438 -13.88 -6.48 -13.89
C GLU A 438 -14.43 -7.24 -15.12
N PRO A 439 -14.01 -8.48 -15.35
CA PRO A 439 -14.65 -9.33 -16.35
C PRO A 439 -16.14 -9.38 -15.99
N ASP A 440 -16.97 -8.70 -16.78
CA ASP A 440 -18.41 -8.55 -16.65
C ASP A 440 -18.92 -8.13 -15.25
N ARG A 441 -19.40 -6.89 -15.17
CA ARG A 441 -20.39 -6.48 -14.15
C ARG A 441 -21.71 -7.25 -14.33
N GLN A 442 -21.75 -8.51 -13.92
CA GLN A 442 -22.88 -8.96 -13.12
C GLN A 442 -22.70 -8.35 -11.72
N ARG A 443 -23.78 -7.81 -11.17
CA ARG A 443 -23.77 -7.12 -9.88
C ARG A 443 -23.40 -8.11 -8.76
N ASP A 444 -22.12 -8.20 -8.42
CA ASP A 444 -21.68 -8.97 -7.27
C ASP A 444 -21.87 -8.17 -5.97
N ILE A 445 -22.98 -8.54 -5.33
CA ILE A 445 -23.13 -8.86 -3.91
C ILE A 445 -21.89 -8.56 -3.05
N LYS A 446 -22.10 -7.65 -2.09
CA LYS A 446 -21.17 -7.28 -1.00
C LYS A 446 -20.45 -8.51 -0.43
N SER A 447 -19.14 -8.61 -0.62
CA SER A 447 -18.29 -9.47 0.21
C SER A 447 -18.33 -8.98 1.67
N PRO A 448 -18.59 -9.83 2.67
CA PRO A 448 -18.38 -9.46 4.06
C PRO A 448 -16.88 -9.32 4.34
N LEU A 449 -16.56 -8.36 5.21
CA LEU A 449 -15.23 -8.09 5.75
C LEU A 449 -14.58 -9.37 6.32
N PHE A 450 -13.40 -9.72 5.83
CA PHE A 450 -12.57 -10.78 6.40
C PHE A 450 -11.82 -10.24 7.63
N TYR A 451 -11.93 -10.92 8.76
CA TYR A 451 -11.00 -10.78 9.88
C TYR A 451 -9.78 -11.66 9.61
N SER A 452 -8.57 -11.08 9.68
CA SER A 452 -7.32 -11.84 9.76
C SER A 452 -7.19 -12.47 11.14
N VAL A 453 -6.96 -13.78 11.21
CA VAL A 453 -6.82 -14.53 12.48
C VAL A 453 -5.34 -14.67 12.85
N GLU A 454 -5.04 -14.31 14.10
CA GLU A 454 -3.76 -14.38 14.82
C GLU A 454 -3.45 -15.82 15.34
N PRO A 455 -2.20 -16.14 15.75
CA PRO A 455 -1.61 -17.49 15.64
C PRO A 455 -1.91 -18.52 16.74
N ASN A 456 -3.02 -18.42 17.49
CA ASN A 456 -3.34 -19.36 18.58
C ASN A 456 -4.43 -20.37 18.21
N GLU A 457 -4.23 -21.14 17.13
CA GLU A 457 -5.15 -22.20 16.70
C GLU A 457 -4.70 -23.57 17.20
N THR A 458 -5.61 -24.34 17.82
CA THR A 458 -5.35 -25.74 18.23
C THR A 458 -6.35 -26.68 17.56
N VAL A 459 -5.87 -27.73 16.88
CA VAL A 459 -6.73 -28.82 16.36
C VAL A 459 -7.09 -29.76 17.51
N VAL A 460 -8.38 -29.88 17.81
CA VAL A 460 -8.90 -30.69 18.93
C VAL A 460 -9.48 -32.03 18.49
N PHE A 461 -9.83 -32.18 17.21
CA PHE A 461 -10.31 -33.44 16.64
C PHE A 461 -10.01 -33.49 15.14
N LYS A 462 -9.57 -34.65 14.63
CA LYS A 462 -9.23 -34.80 13.20
C LYS A 462 -9.64 -36.18 12.68
N THR A 463 -10.25 -36.19 11.50
CA THR A 463 -10.55 -37.39 10.72
C THR A 463 -10.00 -37.22 9.30
N LYS A 464 -10.20 -38.22 8.43
CA LYS A 464 -9.87 -38.08 7.01
C LYS A 464 -10.82 -37.15 6.24
N TRP A 465 -11.98 -36.80 6.80
CA TRP A 465 -13.02 -36.01 6.12
C TRP A 465 -13.12 -34.56 6.62
N PHE A 466 -12.74 -34.31 7.88
CA PHE A 466 -12.83 -33.01 8.52
C PHE A 466 -11.94 -32.92 9.75
N GLN A 467 -11.65 -31.70 10.19
CA GLN A 467 -11.04 -31.42 11.50
C GLN A 467 -11.82 -30.34 12.23
N ILE A 468 -11.72 -30.32 13.56
CA ILE A 468 -12.26 -29.28 14.43
C ILE A 468 -11.08 -28.60 15.10
N ARG A 469 -11.04 -27.26 15.00
CA ARG A 469 -10.06 -26.42 15.66
C ARG A 469 -10.73 -25.41 16.59
N THR A 470 -9.99 -24.93 17.58
CA THR A 470 -10.42 -23.85 18.47
C THR A 470 -9.73 -22.56 18.10
N ILE A 471 -10.50 -21.46 18.08
CA ILE A 471 -9.99 -20.09 17.99
C ILE A 471 -10.44 -19.29 19.22
N PRO A 472 -9.74 -18.20 19.61
CA PRO A 472 -10.24 -17.28 20.62
C PRO A 472 -11.64 -16.77 20.25
N ASP A 473 -12.57 -16.70 21.21
CA ASP A 473 -13.92 -16.20 20.93
C ASP A 473 -13.86 -14.77 20.37
N PRO A 474 -14.26 -14.55 19.11
CA PRO A 474 -14.17 -13.24 18.47
C PRO A 474 -15.10 -12.20 19.11
N LYS A 475 -16.04 -12.61 19.97
CA LYS A 475 -16.93 -11.70 20.70
C LYS A 475 -16.36 -11.25 22.05
N LEU A 476 -15.25 -11.83 22.53
CA LEU A 476 -14.60 -11.50 23.82
C LEU A 476 -15.54 -11.53 25.05
N LEU A 477 -16.67 -12.24 24.96
CA LEU A 477 -17.70 -12.29 26.00
C LEU A 477 -17.57 -13.54 26.90
N SER A 478 -16.85 -14.56 26.46
CA SER A 478 -16.62 -15.82 27.18
C SER A 478 -15.14 -16.19 27.20
N SER A 479 -14.71 -16.93 28.23
CA SER A 479 -13.42 -17.62 28.28
C SER A 479 -13.40 -18.91 27.46
N ASP A 480 -14.56 -19.35 26.96
CA ASP A 480 -14.67 -20.58 26.17
C ASP A 480 -14.15 -20.37 24.74
N PRO A 481 -13.38 -21.32 24.19
CA PRO A 481 -12.92 -21.25 22.81
C PRO A 481 -14.08 -21.40 21.82
N TYR A 482 -13.99 -20.71 20.69
CA TYR A 482 -14.90 -20.88 19.57
C TYR A 482 -14.44 -22.04 18.69
N PHE A 483 -15.34 -22.98 18.38
CA PHE A 483 -15.03 -24.17 17.59
C PHE A 483 -15.32 -23.92 16.11
N VAL A 484 -14.35 -24.25 15.27
CA VAL A 484 -14.43 -24.16 13.81
C VAL A 484 -14.28 -25.55 13.22
N LEU A 485 -15.22 -25.93 12.35
CA LEU A 485 -15.18 -27.15 11.56
C LEU A 485 -14.50 -26.87 10.21
N ASP A 486 -13.29 -27.38 9.99
CA ASP A 486 -12.66 -27.32 8.67
C ASP A 486 -12.99 -28.57 7.87
N ARG A 487 -13.53 -28.35 6.66
CA ARG A 487 -13.81 -29.37 5.66
C ARG A 487 -13.24 -28.93 4.31
N PRO A 488 -12.89 -29.88 3.43
CA PRO A 488 -12.59 -29.55 2.04
C PRO A 488 -13.75 -28.78 1.41
N ASP A 489 -13.42 -27.82 0.56
CA ASP A 489 -14.41 -27.17 -0.30
C ASP A 489 -15.11 -28.23 -1.16
N SER A 490 -16.34 -27.96 -1.58
CA SER A 490 -17.12 -28.89 -2.42
C SER A 490 -17.51 -28.26 -3.75
N ALA A 491 -17.84 -29.10 -4.72
CA ALA A 491 -18.34 -28.71 -6.03
C ALA A 491 -19.72 -29.34 -6.26
N THR A 492 -20.75 -28.51 -6.43
CA THR A 492 -22.10 -28.92 -6.85
C THR A 492 -22.27 -28.61 -8.33
N VAL A 493 -22.90 -29.51 -9.08
CA VAL A 493 -23.06 -29.36 -10.53
C VAL A 493 -24.53 -29.42 -10.92
N ILE A 494 -24.97 -28.46 -11.73
CA ILE A 494 -26.30 -28.39 -12.32
C ILE A 494 -26.19 -28.88 -13.77
N PRO A 495 -26.60 -30.12 -14.08
CA PRO A 495 -26.60 -30.61 -15.45
C PRO A 495 -27.83 -30.05 -16.16
N VAL A 496 -27.62 -29.30 -17.25
CA VAL A 496 -28.70 -28.67 -18.02
C VAL A 496 -28.58 -28.96 -19.51
N THR A 497 -29.71 -29.30 -20.15
CA THR A 497 -29.80 -29.46 -21.61
C THR A 497 -30.07 -28.14 -22.32
N PRO A 498 -29.80 -28.04 -23.64
CA PRO A 498 -30.26 -26.91 -24.44
C PRO A 498 -31.77 -26.66 -24.35
N THR A 499 -32.57 -27.71 -24.10
CA THR A 499 -34.03 -27.64 -23.92
C THR A 499 -34.46 -27.23 -22.50
N GLY A 500 -33.51 -26.93 -21.61
CA GLY A 500 -33.77 -26.45 -20.25
C GLY A 500 -34.17 -27.56 -19.25
N ARG A 501 -33.88 -28.83 -19.57
CA ARG A 501 -34.09 -29.95 -18.66
C ARG A 501 -32.91 -30.11 -17.72
N LEU A 502 -33.20 -30.51 -16.49
CA LEU A 502 -32.25 -30.72 -15.39
C LEU A 502 -32.20 -32.20 -15.04
N LEU A 503 -31.04 -32.67 -14.57
CA LEU A 503 -30.90 -33.99 -13.96
C LEU A 503 -30.74 -33.85 -12.44
N LEU A 504 -31.57 -34.56 -11.68
CA LEU A 504 -31.42 -34.76 -10.25
C LEU A 504 -31.12 -36.23 -9.94
N GLN A 505 -30.48 -36.47 -8.79
CA GLN A 505 -30.26 -37.79 -8.22
C GLN A 505 -30.96 -37.92 -6.87
N ARG A 506 -31.43 -39.12 -6.54
CA ARG A 506 -32.13 -39.40 -5.30
C ARG A 506 -31.15 -39.92 -4.27
N GLN A 507 -30.73 -39.05 -3.35
CA GLN A 507 -29.75 -39.38 -2.31
C GLN A 507 -30.46 -39.76 -1.01
N HIS A 508 -30.09 -40.89 -0.41
CA HIS A 508 -30.42 -41.21 0.97
C HIS A 508 -29.30 -40.72 1.90
N ARG A 509 -29.64 -39.88 2.89
CA ARG A 509 -28.69 -39.34 3.88
C ARG A 509 -28.87 -40.08 5.22
N PRO A 510 -27.96 -41.01 5.60
CA PRO A 510 -28.15 -41.83 6.80
C PRO A 510 -28.26 -41.03 8.11
N HIS A 511 -27.59 -39.89 8.19
CA HIS A 511 -27.53 -39.05 9.39
C HIS A 511 -28.86 -38.35 9.71
N SER A 512 -29.65 -38.02 8.70
CA SER A 512 -30.98 -37.41 8.84
C SER A 512 -32.11 -38.42 8.65
N GLY A 513 -31.82 -39.64 8.19
CA GLY A 513 -32.81 -40.65 7.82
C GLY A 513 -33.73 -40.22 6.66
N SER A 514 -33.34 -39.16 5.93
CA SER A 514 -34.14 -38.55 4.89
C SER A 514 -33.63 -38.90 3.49
N THR A 515 -34.53 -38.87 2.52
CA THR A 515 -34.20 -39.00 1.10
C THR A 515 -34.61 -37.72 0.39
N SER A 516 -33.71 -37.14 -0.40
CA SER A 516 -33.95 -35.91 -1.16
C SER A 516 -33.56 -36.13 -2.62
N TRP A 517 -34.23 -35.41 -3.52
CA TRP A 517 -33.67 -35.14 -4.83
C TRP A 517 -32.60 -34.06 -4.70
N GLU A 518 -31.43 -34.30 -5.28
CA GLU A 518 -30.23 -33.48 -5.12
C GLU A 518 -29.52 -33.31 -6.47
N PHE A 519 -28.75 -32.22 -6.61
CA PHE A 519 -27.78 -32.10 -7.69
C PHE A 519 -26.51 -32.92 -7.38
N PRO A 520 -25.79 -33.41 -8.41
CA PRO A 520 -24.51 -34.07 -8.19
C PRO A 520 -23.51 -33.19 -7.45
N MET A 521 -22.81 -33.74 -6.45
CA MET A 521 -21.91 -32.98 -5.60
C MET A 521 -20.94 -33.85 -4.79
N GLY A 522 -19.67 -33.43 -4.73
CA GLY A 522 -18.74 -33.94 -3.74
C GLY A 522 -17.60 -33.00 -3.39
N ASN A 523 -16.62 -33.51 -2.65
CA ASN A 523 -15.51 -32.71 -2.14
C ASN A 523 -14.48 -32.44 -3.25
N ILE A 524 -13.77 -31.34 -3.14
CA ILE A 524 -12.58 -31.06 -3.94
C ILE A 524 -11.40 -31.76 -3.28
N ASP A 525 -10.77 -32.69 -3.99
CA ASP A 525 -9.65 -33.45 -3.47
C ASP A 525 -8.36 -32.63 -3.39
N PRO A 526 -7.40 -32.99 -2.53
CA PRO A 526 -6.12 -32.29 -2.45
C PRO A 526 -5.39 -32.24 -3.81
N GLY A 527 -5.13 -31.02 -4.29
CA GLY A 527 -4.48 -30.79 -5.59
C GLY A 527 -5.44 -30.73 -6.78
N GLU A 528 -6.73 -30.95 -6.56
CA GLU A 528 -7.79 -30.80 -7.55
C GLU A 528 -8.31 -29.35 -7.57
N ILE A 529 -8.54 -28.79 -8.76
CA ILE A 529 -9.22 -27.48 -8.88
C ILE A 529 -10.74 -27.67 -8.93
N PRO A 530 -11.57 -26.69 -8.48
CA PRO A 530 -13.02 -26.82 -8.44
C PRO A 530 -13.68 -27.32 -9.73
N ASN A 531 -13.21 -26.89 -10.90
CA ASN A 531 -13.76 -27.33 -12.19
C ASN A 531 -13.47 -28.81 -12.50
N GLN A 532 -12.35 -29.34 -12.02
CA GLN A 532 -12.00 -30.75 -12.17
C GLN A 532 -12.89 -31.60 -11.27
N ALA A 533 -13.04 -31.20 -10.01
CA ALA A 533 -13.94 -31.85 -9.06
C ALA A 533 -15.38 -31.89 -9.60
N ALA A 534 -15.90 -30.76 -10.08
CA ALA A 534 -17.22 -30.70 -10.70
C ALA A 534 -17.39 -31.72 -11.85
N LYS A 535 -16.41 -31.82 -12.75
CA LYS A 535 -16.46 -32.79 -13.86
C LYS A 535 -16.36 -34.24 -13.38
N ARG A 536 -15.53 -34.50 -12.37
CA ARG A 536 -15.35 -35.82 -11.76
C ARG A 536 -16.64 -36.27 -11.07
N GLU A 537 -17.19 -35.44 -10.18
CA GLU A 537 -18.43 -35.71 -9.44
C GLU A 537 -19.61 -35.93 -10.39
N LEU A 538 -19.75 -35.08 -11.42
CA LEU A 538 -20.75 -35.29 -12.46
C LEU A 538 -20.60 -36.67 -13.12
N PHE A 539 -19.38 -37.08 -13.45
CA PHE A 539 -19.13 -38.36 -14.07
C PHE A 539 -19.34 -39.54 -13.12
N GLU A 540 -18.86 -39.46 -11.88
CA GLU A 540 -18.94 -40.52 -10.87
C GLU A 540 -20.39 -40.78 -10.44
N GLU A 541 -21.19 -39.74 -10.20
CA GLU A 541 -22.54 -39.88 -9.66
C GLU A 541 -23.62 -40.06 -10.74
N THR A 542 -23.35 -39.67 -11.99
CA THR A 542 -24.36 -39.72 -13.07
C THR A 542 -23.91 -40.41 -14.35
N GLY A 543 -22.61 -40.68 -14.52
CA GLY A 543 -22.04 -41.24 -15.75
C GLY A 543 -21.91 -40.22 -16.88
N LEU A 544 -22.30 -38.96 -16.65
CA LEU A 544 -22.30 -37.91 -17.66
C LEU A 544 -20.92 -37.27 -17.83
N THR A 545 -20.61 -36.87 -19.06
CA THR A 545 -19.39 -36.11 -19.37
C THR A 545 -19.76 -34.78 -20.03
N CYS A 546 -18.93 -33.75 -19.82
CA CYS A 546 -19.09 -32.47 -20.49
C CYS A 546 -17.73 -31.91 -20.92
N SER A 547 -17.72 -31.14 -22.01
CA SER A 547 -16.50 -30.46 -22.49
C SER A 547 -16.03 -29.37 -21.51
N SER A 548 -16.98 -28.69 -20.87
CA SER A 548 -16.72 -27.57 -19.95
C SER A 548 -17.83 -27.43 -18.92
N VAL A 549 -17.46 -26.91 -17.75
CA VAL A 549 -18.37 -26.46 -16.70
C VAL A 549 -18.19 -24.95 -16.52
N GLN A 550 -19.29 -24.22 -16.29
CA GLN A 550 -19.29 -22.79 -16.01
C GLN A 550 -19.51 -22.58 -14.51
N LEU A 551 -18.64 -21.84 -13.84
CA LEU A 551 -18.87 -21.46 -12.43
C LEU A 551 -20.03 -20.45 -12.38
N LEU A 552 -21.06 -20.75 -11.60
CA LEU A 552 -22.19 -19.84 -11.32
C LEU A 552 -21.95 -18.98 -10.08
N GLY A 553 -21.12 -19.46 -9.16
CA GLY A 553 -20.80 -18.77 -7.91
C GLY A 553 -20.39 -19.75 -6.82
N TRP A 554 -20.25 -19.26 -5.60
CA TRP A 554 -19.99 -20.10 -4.43
C TRP A 554 -20.67 -19.51 -3.19
N TYR A 555 -20.90 -20.34 -2.19
CA TYR A 555 -21.48 -19.91 -0.90
C TYR A 555 -20.90 -20.71 0.27
N HIS A 556 -21.06 -20.17 1.47
CA HIS A 556 -20.80 -20.90 2.71
C HIS A 556 -22.08 -21.64 3.14
N PRO A 557 -22.09 -22.98 3.20
CA PRO A 557 -23.28 -23.73 3.61
C PRO A 557 -23.64 -23.50 5.09
N ILE A 558 -22.62 -23.30 5.95
CA ILE A 558 -22.78 -23.14 7.39
C ILE A 558 -21.75 -22.12 7.95
N PRO A 559 -21.86 -20.82 7.60
CA PRO A 559 -20.84 -19.81 7.90
C PRO A 559 -20.62 -19.57 9.41
N GLY A 560 -21.56 -19.97 10.26
CA GLY A 560 -21.44 -19.90 11.71
C GLY A 560 -20.74 -21.12 12.35
N LEU A 561 -20.20 -22.05 11.56
CA LEU A 561 -19.56 -23.26 12.06
C LEU A 561 -18.37 -23.73 11.21
N ALA A 562 -18.44 -23.63 9.88
CA ALA A 562 -17.41 -24.13 8.98
C ALA A 562 -16.86 -23.08 8.02
N THR A 563 -15.59 -23.24 7.67
CA THR A 563 -14.87 -22.44 6.66
C THR A 563 -15.13 -22.92 5.23
N GLN A 564 -15.78 -24.08 5.07
CA GLN A 564 -16.08 -24.71 3.78
C GLN A 564 -16.79 -23.75 2.83
N ARG A 565 -16.34 -23.74 1.58
CA ARG A 565 -17.05 -23.14 0.44
C ARG A 565 -17.61 -24.24 -0.45
N THR A 566 -18.80 -24.02 -0.96
CA THR A 566 -19.37 -24.84 -2.04
C THR A 566 -19.41 -24.04 -3.31
N HIS A 567 -18.71 -24.52 -4.33
CA HIS A 567 -18.71 -23.97 -5.68
C HIS A 567 -19.85 -24.58 -6.49
N VAL A 568 -20.65 -23.75 -7.16
CA VAL A 568 -21.78 -24.21 -7.97
C VAL A 568 -21.44 -24.05 -9.44
N PHE A 569 -21.57 -25.13 -10.20
CA PHE A 569 -21.25 -25.18 -11.61
C PHE A 569 -22.49 -25.47 -12.45
N LEU A 570 -22.56 -24.87 -13.63
CA LEU A 570 -23.47 -25.26 -14.69
C LEU A 570 -22.72 -26.16 -15.68
N ALA A 571 -23.24 -27.36 -15.92
CA ALA A 571 -22.72 -28.27 -16.93
C ALA A 571 -23.73 -28.37 -18.07
N HIS A 572 -23.31 -27.96 -19.28
CA HIS A 572 -24.12 -28.17 -20.47
C HIS A 572 -23.97 -29.62 -20.93
N VAL A 573 -25.09 -30.35 -20.93
CA VAL A 573 -25.19 -31.75 -21.37
C VAL A 573 -26.21 -31.86 -22.51
N THR A 574 -26.13 -32.90 -23.32
CA THR A 574 -27.09 -33.13 -24.42
C THR A 574 -28.34 -33.86 -23.93
N ASP A 575 -29.46 -33.75 -24.66
CA ASP A 575 -30.67 -34.50 -24.33
C ASP A 575 -30.42 -36.02 -24.44
N GLU A 576 -29.57 -36.46 -25.38
CA GLU A 576 -29.18 -37.87 -25.54
C GLU A 576 -28.41 -38.40 -24.32
N GLN A 577 -27.54 -37.58 -23.74
CA GLN A 577 -26.77 -37.92 -22.55
C GLN A 577 -27.66 -38.17 -21.33
N LEU A 578 -28.82 -37.52 -21.24
CA LEU A 578 -29.75 -37.70 -20.13
C LEU A 578 -30.61 -38.98 -20.24
N LEU A 579 -30.54 -39.74 -21.33
CA LEU A 579 -31.42 -40.91 -21.53
C LEU A 579 -31.07 -42.12 -20.64
N GLU A 580 -29.80 -42.28 -20.27
CA GLU A 580 -29.32 -43.40 -19.44
C GLU A 580 -28.31 -42.96 -18.36
N PRO A 581 -28.69 -42.08 -17.42
CA PRO A 581 -27.83 -41.72 -16.30
C PRO A 581 -27.64 -42.96 -15.40
N ARG A 582 -26.42 -43.15 -14.92
CA ARG A 582 -26.08 -44.24 -14.00
C ARG A 582 -25.04 -43.78 -13.01
N SER A 583 -25.28 -44.03 -11.73
CA SER A 583 -24.23 -43.86 -10.72
C SER A 583 -23.15 -44.92 -10.94
N LEU A 584 -21.90 -44.49 -10.98
CA LEU A 584 -20.73 -45.37 -11.00
C LEU A 584 -20.21 -45.66 -9.57
N VAL A 585 -20.79 -45.00 -8.56
CA VAL A 585 -20.47 -45.15 -7.15
C VAL A 585 -21.62 -45.84 -6.40
N LEU A 586 -21.32 -46.98 -5.77
CA LEU A 586 -22.31 -47.85 -5.10
C LEU A 586 -22.54 -47.46 -3.63
N ASP A 587 -21.59 -46.76 -3.00
CA ASP A 587 -21.56 -46.54 -1.55
C ASP A 587 -22.07 -45.15 -1.10
N GLU A 588 -22.54 -44.32 -2.04
CA GLU A 588 -22.94 -42.93 -1.75
C GLU A 588 -24.45 -42.74 -1.51
N GLY A 589 -25.23 -43.83 -1.60
CA GLY A 589 -26.66 -43.80 -1.31
C GLY A 589 -27.53 -43.18 -2.40
N ILE A 590 -27.02 -43.06 -3.63
CA ILE A 590 -27.78 -42.68 -4.83
C ILE A 590 -28.68 -43.86 -5.24
N SER A 591 -29.98 -43.63 -5.31
CA SER A 591 -30.99 -44.69 -5.54
C SER A 591 -31.74 -44.56 -6.86
N ALA A 592 -31.75 -43.37 -7.47
CA ALA A 592 -32.41 -43.10 -8.74
C ALA A 592 -31.92 -41.78 -9.34
N HIS A 593 -32.18 -41.57 -10.64
CA HIS A 593 -32.03 -40.29 -11.32
C HIS A 593 -33.38 -39.87 -11.92
N GLN A 594 -33.61 -38.56 -12.01
CA GLN A 594 -34.83 -38.02 -12.61
C GLN A 594 -34.51 -36.79 -13.44
N ILE A 595 -35.05 -36.77 -14.66
CA ILE A 595 -35.01 -35.62 -15.56
C ILE A 595 -36.25 -34.78 -15.32
N ILE A 596 -36.06 -33.49 -15.06
CA ILE A 596 -37.16 -32.56 -14.75
C ILE A 596 -36.95 -31.22 -15.47
N ASP A 597 -38.01 -30.44 -15.60
CA ASP A 597 -37.89 -29.03 -15.96
C ASP A 597 -37.90 -28.13 -14.70
N VAL A 598 -37.74 -26.83 -14.89
CA VAL A 598 -37.75 -25.83 -13.81
C VAL A 598 -39.07 -25.79 -13.05
N THR A 599 -40.19 -26.08 -13.72
CA THR A 599 -41.52 -26.09 -13.10
C THR A 599 -41.66 -27.28 -12.15
N ALA A 600 -41.27 -28.47 -12.61
CA ALA A 600 -41.22 -29.68 -11.81
C ALA A 600 -40.22 -29.56 -10.65
N PHE A 601 -39.06 -28.92 -10.85
CA PHE A 601 -38.12 -28.62 -9.76
C PHE A 601 -38.82 -27.81 -8.65
N ARG A 602 -39.52 -26.73 -9.01
CA ARG A 602 -40.26 -25.91 -8.04
C ARG A 602 -41.37 -26.70 -7.33
N SER A 603 -42.04 -27.61 -8.04
CA SER A 603 -43.03 -28.50 -7.42
C SER A 603 -42.40 -29.45 -6.40
N LEU A 604 -41.24 -30.03 -6.69
CA LEU A 604 -40.51 -30.90 -5.76
C LEU A 604 -39.99 -30.15 -4.52
N VAL A 605 -39.60 -28.87 -4.67
CA VAL A 605 -39.29 -28.01 -3.52
C VAL A 605 -40.55 -27.77 -2.68
N ALA A 606 -41.68 -27.45 -3.32
CA ALA A 606 -42.93 -27.16 -2.63
C ALA A 606 -43.52 -28.40 -1.91
N SER A 607 -43.29 -29.60 -2.44
CA SER A 607 -43.70 -30.88 -1.81
C SER A 607 -42.70 -31.40 -0.78
N ALA A 608 -41.60 -30.68 -0.51
CA ALA A 608 -40.52 -31.09 0.37
C ALA A 608 -39.85 -32.43 -0.06
N GLU A 609 -39.79 -32.67 -1.36
CA GLU A 609 -39.02 -33.76 -1.97
C GLU A 609 -37.58 -33.33 -2.33
N ILE A 610 -37.35 -32.02 -2.44
CA ILE A 610 -36.02 -31.38 -2.40
C ILE A 610 -35.90 -30.64 -1.07
N ILE A 611 -35.11 -31.19 -0.15
CA ILE A 611 -34.84 -30.61 1.17
C ILE A 611 -33.35 -30.34 1.40
N ASP A 612 -32.50 -30.74 0.46
CA ASP A 612 -31.07 -30.51 0.52
C ASP A 612 -30.73 -29.03 0.31
N GLY A 613 -30.07 -28.43 1.31
CA GLY A 613 -29.70 -27.02 1.31
C GLY A 613 -28.71 -26.68 0.18
N PHE A 614 -27.88 -27.62 -0.25
CA PHE A 614 -26.92 -27.37 -1.31
C PHE A 614 -27.60 -27.25 -2.67
N THR A 615 -28.52 -28.16 -2.94
CA THR A 615 -29.36 -28.18 -4.14
C THR A 615 -30.24 -26.94 -4.23
N LEU A 616 -30.86 -26.51 -3.12
CA LEU A 616 -31.66 -25.29 -3.07
C LEU A 616 -30.81 -24.02 -3.32
N ALA A 617 -29.62 -23.93 -2.72
CA ALA A 617 -28.71 -22.81 -2.91
C ALA A 617 -28.16 -22.75 -4.35
N ALA A 618 -27.81 -23.91 -4.92
CA ALA A 618 -27.35 -24.03 -6.30
C ALA A 618 -28.44 -23.58 -7.29
N PHE A 619 -29.68 -24.01 -7.09
CA PHE A 619 -30.80 -23.59 -7.93
C PHE A 619 -31.09 -22.07 -7.80
N ALA A 620 -31.01 -21.52 -6.59
CA ALA A 620 -31.16 -20.07 -6.37
C ALA A 620 -30.06 -19.27 -7.08
N LEU A 621 -28.81 -19.73 -7.02
CA LEU A 621 -27.69 -19.12 -7.75
C LEU A 621 -27.93 -19.19 -9.26
N TRP A 622 -28.33 -20.33 -9.79
CA TRP A 622 -28.65 -20.48 -11.22
C TRP A 622 -29.77 -19.55 -11.67
N GLN A 623 -30.84 -19.38 -10.88
CA GLN A 623 -31.94 -18.46 -11.19
C GLN A 623 -31.55 -16.98 -11.12
N SER A 624 -30.47 -16.64 -10.40
CA SER A 624 -30.00 -15.27 -10.26
C SER A 624 -29.16 -14.79 -11.46
N VAL A 625 -28.63 -15.71 -12.26
CA VAL A 625 -27.82 -15.41 -13.45
C VAL A 625 -28.76 -15.03 -14.61
N SER A 626 -28.72 -13.77 -15.03
CA SER A 626 -29.50 -13.29 -16.18
C SER A 626 -28.90 -13.81 -17.49
N PHE A 627 -29.53 -14.83 -18.09
CA PHE A 627 -29.20 -15.28 -19.44
C PHE A 627 -30.01 -14.52 -20.49
N PRO A 628 -29.39 -13.83 -21.47
CA PRO A 628 -30.10 -13.31 -22.64
C PRO A 628 -30.71 -14.39 -23.55
N GLN A 629 -30.43 -15.68 -23.32
CA GLN A 629 -30.80 -16.76 -24.27
C GLN A 629 -31.80 -17.80 -23.74
N ILE A 630 -32.20 -17.80 -22.47
CA ILE A 630 -33.22 -18.77 -21.98
C ILE A 630 -34.66 -18.24 -22.17
N GLN A 631 -34.87 -16.93 -22.35
CA GLN A 631 -36.19 -16.38 -22.65
C GLN A 631 -36.68 -16.63 -24.10
N GLN A 632 -35.86 -17.21 -24.97
CA GLN A 632 -36.27 -17.58 -26.34
C GLN A 632 -36.74 -19.03 -26.50
N LEU A 633 -36.62 -19.88 -25.47
CA LEU A 633 -37.04 -21.29 -25.52
C LEU A 633 -38.32 -21.59 -24.72
N ALA A 634 -38.96 -20.55 -24.17
CA ALA A 634 -40.25 -20.64 -23.48
C ALA A 634 -41.33 -19.74 -24.14
N ARG A 635 -41.26 -19.58 -25.46
CA ARG A 635 -42.35 -19.03 -26.29
C ARG A 635 -42.60 -19.88 -27.52
#